data_AF-A0A3A8EKD1-F1
#
_entry.id   AF-A0A3A8EKD1-F1
#
_cell.length_a   1.000
_cell.length_b   1.000
_cell.length_c   1.000
_cell.angle_alpha   90.00
_cell.angle_beta   90.00
_cell.angle_gamma   90.00
#
_symmetry.space_group_name_H-M   'P 1'
#
loop_
_entity.id
_entity.type
_entity.pdbx_description
1 polymer ?
#
loop_
_entity_poly.entity_id
_entity_poly.type
_entity_poly.pdbx_seq_one_letter_code
_entity_poly.pdbx_strand_id
1 'polypeptide(L)'
;AIKIRQLAIENNLPDLSVCVVEKGSEVGAHILSGAVLEPRAINELFPNWKEEGAPLNVPVTEDKTYFLLSDEKSQEAPHWMVPKTMHNDGNYVISLGNVVRW
;
A
#
# COMPACT_ATOMS: atom_id res chain seq x y z
N ALA A 1 -1.66 -11.08 -10.99
CA ALA A 1 -2.05 -12.48 -10.68
C ALA A 1 -3.49 -12.56 -10.19
N ILE A 2 -3.83 -11.94 -9.06
CA ILE A 2 -5.17 -11.98 -8.43
C ILE A 2 -6.29 -11.59 -9.42
N LYS A 3 -6.22 -10.39 -10.03
CA LYS A 3 -7.28 -9.92 -10.94
C LYS A 3 -7.52 -10.84 -12.14
N ILE A 4 -6.45 -11.42 -12.68
CA ILE A 4 -6.56 -12.39 -13.79
C ILE A 4 -7.32 -13.63 -13.33
N ARG A 5 -7.04 -14.13 -12.12
CA ARG A 5 -7.76 -15.29 -11.57
C ARG A 5 -9.23 -14.97 -11.28
N GLN A 6 -9.52 -13.78 -10.74
CA GLN A 6 -10.90 -13.31 -10.54
C GLN A 6 -11.66 -13.27 -11.87
N LEU A 7 -11.09 -12.66 -12.91
CA LEU A 7 -11.69 -12.58 -14.25
C LEU A 7 -11.88 -13.97 -14.88
N ALA A 8 -10.96 -14.89 -14.68
CA ALA A 8 -11.09 -16.26 -15.18
C ALA A 8 -12.28 -16.99 -14.54
N ILE A 9 -12.50 -16.80 -13.24
CA ILE A 9 -13.68 -17.34 -12.54
C ILE A 9 -14.96 -16.71 -13.08
N GLU A 10 -14.99 -15.37 -13.23
CA GLU A 10 -16.15 -14.63 -13.77
C GLU A 10 -16.52 -15.06 -15.20
N ASN A 11 -15.53 -15.44 -16.02
CA ASN A 11 -15.71 -15.83 -17.43
C ASN A 11 -15.79 -17.35 -17.64
N ASN A 12 -15.98 -18.16 -16.59
CA ASN A 12 -16.08 -19.62 -16.67
C ASN A 12 -14.85 -20.29 -17.32
N LEU A 13 -13.64 -19.81 -17.02
CA LEU A 13 -12.36 -20.38 -17.42
C LEU A 13 -11.62 -20.97 -16.20
N PRO A 14 -12.18 -22.00 -15.53
CA PRO A 14 -11.63 -22.51 -14.27
C PRO A 14 -10.22 -23.11 -14.42
N ASP A 15 -9.90 -23.63 -15.61
CA ASP A 15 -8.63 -24.29 -15.93
C ASP A 15 -7.47 -23.31 -16.17
N LEU A 16 -7.74 -22.00 -16.24
CA LEU A 16 -6.69 -21.00 -16.39
C LEU A 16 -5.85 -20.94 -15.10
N SER A 17 -4.62 -21.44 -15.20
CA SER A 17 -3.64 -21.43 -14.12
C SER A 17 -2.76 -20.18 -14.18
N VAL A 18 -2.41 -19.64 -13.01
CA VAL A 18 -1.51 -18.51 -12.85
C VAL A 18 -0.41 -18.92 -11.88
N CYS A 19 0.83 -18.99 -12.37
CA CYS A 19 2.00 -19.24 -11.53
C CYS A 19 2.64 -17.91 -11.13
N VAL A 20 2.92 -17.75 -9.83
CA VAL A 20 3.69 -16.63 -9.29
C VAL A 20 4.98 -17.20 -8.73
N VAL A 21 6.12 -16.71 -9.20
CA VAL A 21 7.44 -17.14 -8.74
C VAL A 21 8.09 -15.98 -7.99
N GLU A 22 8.47 -16.22 -6.74
CA GLU A 22 9.14 -15.28 -5.86
C GLU A 22 10.50 -15.86 -5.42
N LYS A 23 11.52 -15.02 -5.30
CA LYS A 23 12.87 -15.40 -4.85
C LYS A 23 12.92 -15.61 -3.33
N GLY A 24 12.10 -14.87 -2.59
CA GLY A 24 11.96 -14.96 -1.14
C GLY A 24 11.59 -16.36 -0.67
N SER A 25 11.99 -16.70 0.55
CA SER A 25 11.54 -17.91 1.23
C SER A 25 10.03 -17.95 1.43
N GLU A 26 9.40 -16.77 1.40
CA GLU A 26 7.96 -16.55 1.40
C GLU A 26 7.63 -15.28 0.61
N VAL A 27 6.38 -15.15 0.18
CA VAL A 27 5.88 -13.95 -0.48
C VAL A 27 5.98 -12.76 0.48
N GLY A 28 6.61 -11.66 0.03
CA GLY A 28 6.85 -10.47 0.84
C GLY A 28 8.20 -10.42 1.56
N ALA A 29 8.98 -11.51 1.60
CA ALA A 29 10.23 -11.58 2.37
C ALA A 29 11.32 -10.58 1.93
N HIS A 30 11.34 -10.20 0.65
CA HIS A 30 12.31 -9.23 0.11
C HIS A 30 11.72 -7.82 -0.10
N ILE A 31 10.49 -7.57 0.35
CA ILE A 31 9.87 -6.26 0.24
C ILE A 31 10.36 -5.36 1.39
N LEU A 32 10.95 -4.23 1.03
CA LEU A 32 11.38 -3.20 1.96
C LEU A 32 10.74 -1.86 1.57
N SER A 33 9.92 -1.29 2.44
CA SER A 33 9.30 0.02 2.24
C SER A 33 8.82 0.62 3.57
N GLY A 34 8.91 1.95 3.71
CA GLY A 34 8.26 2.72 4.77
C GLY A 34 6.82 3.14 4.40
N ALA A 35 6.15 2.33 3.60
CA ALA A 35 5.01 2.71 2.76
C ALA A 35 3.86 3.46 3.48
N VAL A 36 3.41 4.52 2.82
CA VAL A 36 2.07 5.09 2.96
C VAL A 36 1.27 4.69 1.73
N LEU A 37 0.13 4.02 1.93
CA LEU A 37 -0.65 3.42 0.85
C LEU A 37 -1.95 4.18 0.63
N GLU A 38 -2.16 4.62 -0.62
CA GLU A 38 -3.46 5.12 -1.10
C GLU A 38 -4.37 3.91 -1.42
N PRO A 39 -5.59 3.84 -0.87
CA PRO A 39 -6.34 2.59 -0.82
C PRO A 39 -7.16 2.29 -2.08
N ARG A 40 -7.15 3.12 -3.13
CA ARG A 40 -8.06 2.95 -4.28
C ARG A 40 -7.85 1.62 -4.99
N ALA A 41 -6.61 1.27 -5.28
CA ALA A 41 -6.31 0.02 -6.00
C ALA A 41 -6.70 -1.23 -5.18
N ILE A 42 -6.49 -1.21 -3.86
CA ILE A 42 -6.91 -2.33 -3.00
C ILE A 42 -8.43 -2.37 -2.82
N ASN A 43 -9.11 -1.21 -2.77
CA ASN A 43 -10.57 -1.13 -2.79
C ASN A 43 -11.16 -1.72 -4.08
N GLU A 44 -10.52 -1.48 -5.22
CA GLU A 44 -10.95 -2.04 -6.52
C GLU A 44 -10.69 -3.54 -6.63
N LEU A 45 -9.54 -4.02 -6.11
CA LEU A 45 -9.14 -5.42 -6.22
C LEU A 45 -9.84 -6.32 -5.19
N PHE A 46 -10.05 -5.80 -3.98
CA PHE A 46 -10.62 -6.48 -2.82
C PHE A 46 -11.61 -5.55 -2.10
N PRO A 47 -12.86 -5.39 -2.59
CA PRO A 47 -13.81 -4.43 -2.03
C PRO A 47 -14.10 -4.58 -0.52
N ASN A 48 -13.91 -5.78 0.01
CA ASN A 48 -14.14 -6.18 1.41
C ASN A 48 -12.84 -6.49 2.17
N TRP A 49 -11.69 -5.95 1.75
CA TRP A 49 -10.37 -6.23 2.35
C TRP A 49 -10.31 -6.04 3.87
N LYS A 50 -11.12 -5.14 4.44
CA LYS A 50 -11.21 -4.92 5.90
C LYS A 50 -11.73 -6.15 6.64
N GLU A 51 -12.75 -6.79 6.09
CA GLU A 51 -13.38 -7.99 6.66
C GLU A 51 -12.51 -9.23 6.38
N GLU A 52 -11.80 -9.24 5.25
CA GLU A 52 -10.83 -10.29 4.88
C GLU A 52 -9.50 -10.19 5.65
N GLY A 53 -9.36 -9.20 6.53
CA GLY A 53 -8.23 -9.09 7.45
C GLY A 53 -6.95 -8.50 6.85
N ALA A 54 -7.04 -7.68 5.80
CA ALA A 54 -5.85 -7.04 5.22
C ALA A 54 -5.16 -6.15 6.27
N PRO A 55 -3.80 -6.13 6.34
CA PRO A 55 -3.08 -5.48 7.43
C PRO A 55 -2.92 -3.96 7.25
N LEU A 56 -4.01 -3.25 6.90
CA LEU A 56 -4.10 -1.79 6.75
C LEU A 56 -4.80 -1.19 7.99
N ASN A 57 -4.11 -1.24 9.13
CA ASN A 57 -4.71 -0.94 10.44
C ASN A 57 -4.45 0.49 10.93
N VAL A 58 -3.54 1.23 10.31
CA VAL A 58 -3.07 2.53 10.80
C VAL A 58 -3.43 3.62 9.78
N PRO A 59 -4.61 4.26 9.88
CA PRO A 59 -4.93 5.41 9.03
C PRO A 59 -3.97 6.58 9.34
N VAL A 60 -3.57 7.31 8.31
CA VAL A 60 -2.76 8.53 8.50
C VAL A 60 -3.60 9.60 9.19
N THR A 61 -3.05 10.20 10.24
CA THR A 61 -3.73 11.23 11.04
C THR A 61 -3.18 12.63 10.81
N GLU A 62 -1.92 12.75 10.40
CA GLU A 62 -1.23 14.03 10.23
C GLU A 62 -0.07 13.86 9.24
N ASP A 63 0.14 14.88 8.40
CA ASP A 63 1.31 15.02 7.54
C ASP A 63 2.16 16.21 8.00
N LYS A 64 3.45 15.98 8.21
CA LYS A 64 4.43 17.04 8.52
C LYS A 64 5.60 16.95 7.57
N THR A 65 5.91 18.06 6.90
CA THR A 65 7.06 18.17 6.01
C THR A 65 8.02 19.20 6.57
N TYR A 66 9.31 18.85 6.65
CA TYR A 66 10.34 19.71 7.21
C TYR A 66 11.41 20.03 6.18
N PHE A 67 11.80 21.30 6.11
CA PHE A 67 13.04 21.72 5.49
C PHE A 67 14.17 21.57 6.50
N LEU A 68 15.21 20.81 6.15
CA LEU A 68 16.42 20.67 6.95
C LEU A 68 17.39 21.77 6.53
N LEU A 69 17.62 22.75 7.43
CA LEU A 69 18.39 23.96 7.14
C LEU A 69 19.86 23.83 7.60
N SER A 70 20.10 23.04 8.64
CA SER A 70 21.43 22.63 9.11
C SER A 70 21.35 21.28 9.83
N ASP A 71 22.47 20.82 10.37
CA ASP A 71 22.56 19.68 11.28
C ASP A 71 21.68 19.82 12.54
N GLU A 72 21.59 21.03 13.09
CA GLU A 72 20.82 21.32 14.31
C GLU A 72 19.47 22.03 14.07
N LYS A 73 19.12 22.37 12.82
CA LYS A 73 17.95 23.22 12.52
C LYS A 73 17.06 22.67 11.42
N SER A 74 15.77 22.56 11.72
CA SER A 74 14.70 22.29 10.76
C SER A 74 13.59 23.32 10.87
N GLN A 75 12.85 23.52 9.79
CA GLN A 75 11.65 24.35 9.76
C GLN A 75 10.51 23.57 9.11
N GLU A 76 9.35 23.54 9.78
CA GLU A 76 8.15 22.93 9.20
C GLU A 76 7.65 23.76 8.02
N ALA A 77 7.37 23.09 6.91
CA ALA A 77 6.74 23.69 5.75
C ALA A 77 5.26 23.93 6.05
N PRO A 78 4.70 25.13 5.76
CA PRO A 78 3.26 25.34 5.84
C PRO A 78 2.52 24.34 4.93
N HIS A 79 1.47 23.71 5.45
CA HIS A 79 0.74 22.63 4.74
C HIS A 79 0.32 23.00 3.31
N TRP A 80 -0.15 24.23 3.07
CA TRP A 80 -0.57 24.70 1.73
C TRP A 80 0.58 24.80 0.70
N MET A 81 1.83 24.84 1.16
CA MET A 81 3.02 24.89 0.31
C MET A 81 3.48 23.49 -0.11
N VAL A 82 3.06 22.45 0.61
CA VAL A 82 3.44 21.06 0.35
C VAL A 82 2.72 20.59 -0.93
N PRO A 83 3.40 19.87 -1.84
CA PRO A 83 2.75 19.30 -3.01
C PRO A 83 1.58 18.40 -2.64
N LYS A 84 0.46 18.51 -3.37
CA LYS A 84 -0.74 17.69 -3.13
C LYS A 84 -0.47 16.18 -3.14
N THR A 85 0.54 15.73 -3.88
CA THR A 85 0.94 14.32 -3.95
C THR A 85 1.54 13.79 -2.64
N MET A 86 1.89 14.67 -1.70
CA MET A 86 2.40 14.32 -0.37
C MET A 86 1.32 14.45 0.71
N HIS A 87 0.08 14.76 0.35
CA HIS A 87 -1.04 14.77 1.28
C HIS A 87 -1.63 13.38 1.35
N ASN A 88 -1.80 12.86 2.56
CA ASN A 88 -2.13 11.47 2.82
C ASN A 88 -3.50 11.30 3.49
N ASP A 89 -4.40 12.27 3.34
CA ASP A 89 -5.79 12.15 3.78
C ASP A 89 -6.44 10.88 3.22
N GLY A 90 -6.84 9.97 4.11
CA GLY A 90 -7.46 8.69 3.74
C GLY A 90 -6.49 7.56 3.39
N ASN A 91 -5.17 7.80 3.47
CA ASN A 91 -4.14 6.77 3.28
C ASN A 91 -3.85 6.01 4.58
N TYR A 92 -3.05 4.95 4.47
CA TYR A 92 -2.66 4.10 5.61
C TYR A 92 -1.13 3.96 5.69
N VAL A 93 -0.60 4.04 6.91
CA VAL A 93 0.79 3.62 7.20
C VAL A 93 0.80 2.10 7.31
N ILE A 94 1.67 1.44 6.55
CA ILE A 94 1.64 -0.03 6.44
C ILE A 94 3.04 -0.65 6.48
N SER A 95 3.07 -1.94 6.85
CA SER A 95 4.16 -2.82 6.46
C SER A 95 3.83 -3.45 5.11
N LEU A 96 4.48 -2.98 4.04
CA LEU A 96 4.20 -3.49 2.69
C LEU A 96 4.53 -4.99 2.56
N GLY A 97 5.55 -5.48 3.27
CA GLY A 97 5.83 -6.91 3.32
C GLY A 97 4.68 -7.73 3.90
N ASN A 98 4.01 -7.22 4.94
CA ASN A 98 2.82 -7.89 5.50
C ASN A 98 1.62 -7.80 4.56
N VAL A 99 1.42 -6.67 3.87
CA VAL A 99 0.35 -6.52 2.86
C VAL A 99 0.57 -7.47 1.68
N VAL A 100 1.81 -7.69 1.25
CA VAL A 100 2.12 -8.61 0.15
C VAL A 100 2.03 -10.07 0.58
N ARG A 101 2.26 -10.38 1.87
CA ARG A 101 2.08 -11.73 2.42
C ARG A 101 0.59 -12.11 2.54
N TRP A 102 -0.27 -11.14 2.85
CA TRP A 102 -1.72 -11.28 2.84
C TRP A 102 -2.24 -11.40 1.41
#